data_AF-A5ILW0-F1
#
_entry.id   AF-A5ILW0-F1
#
_cell.length_a   1.000
_cell.length_b   1.000
_cell.length_c   1.000
_cell.angle_alpha   90.00
_cell.angle_beta   90.00
_cell.angle_gamma   90.00
#
_symmetry.space_group_name_H-M   'P 1'
#
loop_
_entity.id
_entity.type
_entity.pdbx_description
1 polymer ?
#
loop_
_entity_poly.entity_id
_entity_poly.type
_entity_poly.pdbx_seq_one_letter_code
_entity_poly.pdbx_strand_id
1 'polypeptide(L)'
;MRRSLLLVVVLLMLSSCTLIKVVVPPEAYSLDTAIFVLETRDYRLSDVKEIDSYGDVEMKGKVAVFETEYGPVFLYVYKGEEAKKIWKKLNGRAGFVSIRSVLDLPNMGKFSTVSDGKKIIAWWRKNWLFVVEGKNGVEEFVKHVYRVYEEMKR
;
A
#
# COMPACT_ATOMS: atom_id res chain seq x y z
N MET A 1 -34.08 32.83 5.05
CA MET A 1 -32.73 32.99 4.44
C MET A 1 -31.58 32.42 5.28
N ARG A 2 -31.44 32.71 6.60
CA ARG A 2 -30.35 32.14 7.44
C ARG A 2 -30.28 30.60 7.49
N ARG A 3 -31.43 29.91 7.50
CA ARG A 3 -31.49 28.43 7.53
C ARG A 3 -31.01 27.76 6.24
N SER A 4 -31.27 28.38 5.08
CA SER A 4 -30.84 27.88 3.77
C SER A 4 -29.33 28.02 3.59
N LEU A 5 -28.72 29.08 4.13
CA LEU A 5 -27.28 29.32 4.07
C LEU A 5 -26.50 28.27 4.89
N LEU A 6 -27.04 27.90 6.07
CA LEU A 6 -26.48 26.85 6.93
C LEU A 6 -26.49 25.47 6.24
N LEU A 7 -27.56 25.15 5.51
CA LEU A 7 -27.66 23.90 4.73
C LEU A 7 -26.62 23.83 3.60
N VAL A 8 -26.39 24.94 2.89
CA VAL A 8 -25.38 25.00 1.82
C VAL A 8 -23.96 24.87 2.38
N VAL A 9 -23.66 25.50 3.51
CA VAL A 9 -22.36 25.37 4.19
C VAL A 9 -22.11 23.94 4.68
N VAL A 10 -23.12 23.27 5.23
CA VAL A 10 -23.01 21.86 5.65
C VAL A 10 -22.82 20.93 4.44
N LEU A 11 -23.53 21.16 3.33
CA LEU A 11 -23.33 20.40 2.09
C LEU A 11 -21.94 20.59 1.48
N LEU A 12 -21.37 21.80 1.53
CA LEU A 12 -20.02 22.10 1.07
C LEU A 12 -18.93 21.51 1.99
N MET A 13 -19.21 21.36 3.28
CA MET A 13 -18.29 20.68 4.22
C MET A 13 -18.28 19.16 3.98
N LEU A 14 -19.42 18.56 3.62
CA LEU A 14 -19.55 17.12 3.37
C LEU A 14 -18.90 16.66 2.06
N SER A 15 -18.72 17.54 1.07
CA SER A 15 -18.07 17.21 -0.22
C SER A 15 -16.55 17.07 -0.13
N SER A 16 -15.94 17.34 1.03
CA SER A 16 -14.51 17.16 1.26
C SER A 16 -14.12 15.78 1.80
N CYS A 17 -15.00 14.77 1.67
CA CYS A 17 -14.62 13.37 1.85
C CYS A 17 -13.55 13.00 0.81
N THR A 18 -12.28 13.16 1.17
CA THR A 18 -11.16 12.66 0.39
C THR A 18 -11.29 11.14 0.35
N LEU A 19 -11.78 10.61 -0.76
CA LEU A 19 -11.89 9.17 -0.98
C LEU A 19 -10.49 8.57 -0.83
N ILE A 20 -10.23 7.88 0.29
CA ILE A 20 -8.99 7.14 0.50
C ILE A 20 -8.95 6.04 -0.57
N LYS A 21 -8.14 6.26 -1.61
CA LYS A 21 -8.06 5.36 -2.75
C LYS A 21 -6.99 4.30 -2.49
N VAL A 22 -7.38 3.03 -2.55
CA VAL A 22 -6.45 1.90 -2.59
C VAL A 22 -6.29 1.47 -4.05
N VAL A 23 -5.07 1.61 -4.56
CA VAL A 23 -4.73 1.34 -5.97
C VAL A 23 -3.91 0.05 -6.04
N VAL A 24 -4.28 -0.82 -6.97
CA VAL A 24 -3.63 -2.10 -7.28
C VAL A 24 -3.67 -2.31 -8.80
N PRO A 25 -2.78 -3.15 -9.37
CA PRO A 25 -2.81 -3.51 -10.78
C PRO A 25 -4.12 -4.22 -11.18
N PRO A 26 -4.41 -4.35 -12.49
CA PRO A 26 -5.48 -5.23 -12.96
C PRO A 26 -5.23 -6.70 -12.53
N GLU A 27 -6.30 -7.47 -12.33
CA GLU A 27 -6.21 -8.84 -11.76
C GLU A 27 -5.48 -9.82 -12.67
N ALA A 28 -5.48 -9.58 -13.98
CA ALA A 28 -4.81 -10.40 -14.97
C ALA A 28 -3.27 -10.20 -15.00
N TYR A 29 -2.75 -9.11 -14.44
CA TYR A 29 -1.32 -8.79 -14.52
C TYR A 29 -0.46 -9.76 -13.73
N SER A 30 0.72 -10.09 -14.25
CA SER A 30 1.67 -10.94 -13.53
C SER A 30 2.26 -10.20 -12.32
N LEU A 31 2.68 -10.95 -11.30
CA LEU A 31 3.35 -10.41 -10.13
C LEU A 31 4.66 -9.71 -10.52
N ASP A 32 5.40 -10.31 -11.46
CA ASP A 32 6.64 -9.77 -11.99
C ASP A 32 6.44 -8.43 -12.69
N THR A 33 5.45 -8.33 -13.57
CA THR A 33 5.11 -7.07 -14.25
C THR A 33 4.74 -5.99 -13.25
N ALA A 34 4.03 -6.33 -12.17
CA ALA A 34 3.67 -5.37 -11.12
C ALA A 34 4.91 -4.80 -10.40
N ILE A 35 6.01 -5.55 -10.31
CA ILE A 35 7.28 -5.07 -9.74
C ILE A 35 8.06 -4.27 -10.78
N PHE A 36 8.32 -4.86 -11.96
CA PHE A 36 9.21 -4.26 -12.95
C PHE A 36 8.69 -2.93 -13.52
N VAL A 37 7.37 -2.75 -13.61
CA VAL A 37 6.76 -1.49 -14.10
C VAL A 37 7.01 -0.30 -13.17
N LEU A 38 7.44 -0.55 -11.93
CA LEU A 38 7.72 0.50 -10.95
C LEU A 38 9.13 1.08 -11.10
N GLU A 39 10.01 0.44 -11.88
CA GLU A 39 11.37 0.92 -12.08
C GLU A 39 11.39 2.22 -12.88
N THR A 40 12.10 3.21 -12.36
CA THR A 40 12.38 4.47 -13.05
C THR A 40 13.82 4.90 -12.79
N ARG A 41 14.23 6.05 -13.34
CA ARG A 41 15.52 6.65 -13.03
C ARG A 41 15.70 6.95 -11.52
N ASP A 42 14.61 7.32 -10.85
CA ASP A 42 14.60 7.73 -9.44
C ASP A 42 14.32 6.56 -8.47
N TYR A 43 13.81 5.44 -9.01
CA TYR A 43 13.49 4.22 -8.28
C TYR A 43 14.11 3.03 -9.01
N ARG A 44 15.39 2.76 -8.77
CA ARG A 44 16.12 1.69 -9.50
C ARG A 44 15.94 0.35 -8.81
N LEU A 45 15.61 -0.69 -9.55
CA LEU A 45 15.45 -2.03 -9.00
C LEU A 45 16.83 -2.66 -8.77
N SER A 46 17.18 -2.96 -7.52
CA SER A 46 18.48 -3.55 -7.17
C SER A 46 18.43 -5.06 -6.93
N ASP A 47 17.30 -5.58 -6.44
CA ASP A 47 17.14 -7.02 -6.16
C ASP A 47 15.68 -7.45 -6.25
N VAL A 48 15.45 -8.73 -6.59
CA VAL A 48 14.14 -9.39 -6.57
C VAL A 48 14.31 -10.82 -6.10
N LYS A 49 13.57 -11.21 -5.06
CA LYS A 49 13.65 -12.54 -4.47
C LYS A 49 12.26 -13.11 -4.15
N GLU A 50 12.10 -14.42 -4.34
CA GLU A 50 10.94 -15.15 -3.85
C GLU A 50 10.96 -15.28 -2.32
N ILE A 51 9.79 -15.19 -1.72
CA ILE A 51 9.60 -15.31 -0.27
C ILE A 51 8.43 -16.22 0.03
N ASP A 52 8.53 -16.93 1.15
CA ASP A 52 7.42 -17.73 1.69
C ASP A 52 6.70 -17.01 2.84
N SER A 53 7.32 -15.98 3.41
CA SER A 53 6.77 -15.25 4.55
C SER A 53 7.20 -13.77 4.61
N TYR A 54 6.38 -12.97 5.28
CA TYR A 54 6.75 -11.65 5.80
C TYR A 54 6.83 -11.77 7.33
N GLY A 55 8.06 -11.85 7.86
CA GLY A 55 8.30 -12.22 9.25
C GLY A 55 7.75 -13.63 9.56
N ASP A 56 6.84 -13.71 10.51
CA ASP A 56 6.15 -14.95 10.95
C ASP A 56 4.84 -15.22 10.17
N VAL A 57 4.42 -14.32 9.28
CA VAL A 57 3.19 -14.49 8.51
C VAL A 57 3.49 -15.10 7.15
N GLU A 58 2.93 -16.27 6.87
CA GLU A 58 2.99 -16.91 5.55
C GLU A 58 2.42 -15.97 4.47
N MET A 59 3.25 -15.68 3.48
CA MET A 59 2.99 -14.76 2.38
C MET A 59 3.87 -15.16 1.19
N LYS A 60 3.43 -16.16 0.43
CA LYS A 60 4.16 -16.64 -0.76
C LYS A 60 4.10 -15.62 -1.89
N GLY A 61 5.21 -14.99 -2.19
CA GLY A 61 5.27 -13.86 -3.10
C GLY A 61 6.70 -13.47 -3.46
N LYS A 62 6.93 -12.19 -3.73
CA LYS A 62 8.28 -11.66 -3.96
C LYS A 62 8.54 -10.43 -3.12
N VAL A 63 9.80 -10.23 -2.75
CA VAL A 63 10.33 -8.96 -2.25
C VAL A 63 11.23 -8.36 -3.33
N ALA A 64 11.06 -7.06 -3.56
CA ALA A 64 11.88 -6.27 -4.45
C ALA A 64 12.52 -5.11 -3.68
N VAL A 65 13.79 -4.81 -3.96
CA VAL A 65 14.51 -3.70 -3.35
C VAL A 65 14.67 -2.60 -4.39
N PHE A 66 14.21 -1.40 -4.05
CA PHE A 66 14.37 -0.21 -4.88
C PHE A 66 15.34 0.76 -4.21
N GLU A 67 16.42 1.10 -4.92
CA GLU A 67 17.31 2.18 -4.53
C GLU A 67 16.67 3.51 -4.89
N THR A 68 16.52 4.38 -3.88
CA THR A 68 15.92 5.71 -4.00
C THR A 68 16.90 6.76 -3.49
N GLU A 69 16.65 8.05 -3.76
CA GLU A 69 17.42 9.14 -3.17
C GLU A 69 17.37 9.17 -1.62
N TYR A 70 16.36 8.54 -1.02
CA TYR A 70 16.17 8.45 0.42
C TYR A 70 16.83 7.21 1.05
N GLY A 71 17.39 6.32 0.21
CA GLY A 71 17.90 5.00 0.59
C GLY A 71 17.01 3.85 0.09
N PRO A 72 17.32 2.60 0.48
CA PRO A 72 16.62 1.42 -0.02
C PRO A 72 15.19 1.32 0.55
N VAL A 73 14.24 1.04 -0.34
CA VAL A 73 12.84 0.75 -0.02
C VAL A 73 12.51 -0.66 -0.46
N PHE A 74 11.88 -1.43 0.42
CA PHE A 74 11.51 -2.82 0.18
C PHE A 74 10.02 -2.90 -0.18
N LEU A 75 9.71 -3.57 -1.29
CA LEU A 75 8.35 -3.83 -1.75
C LEU A 75 8.10 -5.34 -1.72
N TYR A 76 7.19 -5.77 -0.86
CA TYR A 76 6.70 -7.13 -0.80
C TYR A 76 5.37 -7.21 -1.56
N VAL A 77 5.25 -8.19 -2.45
CA VAL A 77 4.09 -8.37 -3.31
C VAL A 77 3.56 -9.79 -3.18
N TYR A 78 2.26 -9.91 -2.93
CA TYR A 78 1.51 -11.14 -2.97
C TYR A 78 0.35 -11.02 -3.95
N LYS A 79 0.09 -12.10 -4.69
CA LYS A 79 -1.06 -12.21 -5.59
C LYS A 79 -1.81 -13.53 -5.36
N GLY A 80 -3.08 -13.45 -4.98
CA GLY A 80 -3.96 -14.60 -4.79
C GLY A 80 -5.20 -14.28 -3.94
N GLU A 81 -6.09 -15.25 -3.82
CA GLU A 81 -7.39 -15.07 -3.13
C GLU A 81 -7.25 -14.75 -1.63
N GLU A 82 -6.15 -15.17 -1.01
CA GLU A 82 -5.93 -14.96 0.43
C GLU A 82 -5.40 -13.56 0.80
N ALA A 83 -5.34 -12.59 -0.13
CA ALA A 83 -4.77 -11.26 0.10
C ALA A 83 -5.35 -10.56 1.34
N LYS A 84 -6.68 -10.58 1.50
CA LYS A 84 -7.38 -10.03 2.68
C LYS A 84 -7.00 -10.75 3.97
N LYS A 85 -6.92 -12.08 3.93
CA LYS A 85 -6.63 -12.93 5.09
C LYS A 85 -5.19 -12.69 5.58
N ILE A 86 -4.23 -12.65 4.66
CA ILE A 86 -2.83 -12.34 4.96
C ILE A 86 -2.72 -10.92 5.51
N TRP A 87 -3.35 -9.93 4.86
CA TRP A 87 -3.33 -8.54 5.34
C TRP A 87 -3.89 -8.42 6.75
N LYS A 88 -4.99 -9.10 7.09
CA LYS A 88 -5.54 -9.10 8.45
C LYS A 88 -4.58 -9.69 9.49
N LYS A 89 -3.84 -10.76 9.15
CA LYS A 89 -2.80 -11.32 10.03
C LYS A 89 -1.67 -10.32 10.26
N LEU A 90 -1.16 -9.69 9.20
CA LEU A 90 -0.13 -8.64 9.27
C LEU A 90 -0.59 -7.46 10.13
N ASN A 91 -1.81 -7.00 9.89
CA ASN A 91 -2.45 -5.91 10.61
C ASN A 91 -2.63 -6.25 12.11
N GLY A 92 -3.01 -7.49 12.44
CA GLY A 92 -3.10 -7.97 13.82
C GLY A 92 -1.77 -7.90 14.57
N ARG A 93 -0.68 -8.33 13.93
CA ARG A 93 0.68 -8.25 14.51
C ARG A 93 1.17 -6.81 14.69
N ALA A 94 0.85 -5.91 13.75
CA ALA A 94 1.17 -4.50 13.86
C ALA A 94 0.46 -3.80 15.03
N GLY A 95 -0.56 -4.41 15.64
CA GLY A 95 -1.28 -3.86 16.79
C GLY A 95 -0.48 -3.71 18.08
N PHE A 96 0.70 -4.33 18.17
CA PHE A 96 1.61 -4.17 19.30
C PHE A 96 2.49 -2.91 19.20
N VAL A 97 2.33 -2.10 18.14
CA VAL A 97 3.18 -0.94 17.84
C VAL A 97 2.45 0.36 18.17
N SER A 98 3.16 1.31 18.78
CA SER A 98 2.60 2.53 19.41
C SER A 98 1.95 3.53 18.46
N ILE A 99 2.26 3.50 17.15
CA ILE A 99 1.71 4.41 16.15
C ILE A 99 1.15 3.58 15.00
N ARG A 100 -0.19 3.61 14.84
CA ARG A 100 -0.88 2.83 13.81
C ARG A 100 -2.11 3.58 13.28
N SER A 101 -2.25 3.60 11.96
CA SER A 101 -3.47 4.01 11.26
C SER A 101 -3.99 2.84 10.45
N VAL A 102 -5.30 2.56 10.52
CA VAL A 102 -5.94 1.42 9.85
C VAL A 102 -7.22 1.87 9.16
N LEU A 103 -7.33 1.51 7.89
CA LEU A 103 -8.56 1.47 7.12
C LEU A 103 -8.85 -0.01 6.81
N ASP A 104 -9.90 -0.58 7.39
CA ASP A 104 -10.36 -1.94 7.09
C ASP A 104 -11.79 -1.86 6.54
N LEU A 105 -11.93 -2.05 5.23
CA LEU A 105 -13.20 -2.08 4.53
C LEU A 105 -13.46 -3.49 3.96
N PRO A 106 -14.72 -3.86 3.66
CA PRO A 106 -15.02 -5.19 3.16
C PRO A 106 -14.20 -5.64 1.95
N ASN A 107 -13.87 -4.70 1.05
CA ASN A 107 -13.25 -4.99 -0.26
C ASN A 107 -11.83 -4.42 -0.42
N MET A 108 -11.30 -3.74 0.60
CA MET A 108 -9.95 -3.18 0.59
C MET A 108 -9.51 -2.83 2.00
N GLY A 109 -8.20 -2.74 2.21
CA GLY A 109 -7.66 -2.25 3.47
C GLY A 109 -6.29 -1.64 3.29
N LYS A 110 -5.93 -0.73 4.21
CA LYS A 110 -4.62 -0.09 4.28
C LYS A 110 -4.26 0.14 5.73
N PHE A 111 -3.04 -0.17 6.13
CA PHE A 111 -2.50 0.28 7.40
C PHE A 111 -1.14 0.93 7.23
N SER A 112 -0.78 1.80 8.18
CA SER A 112 0.55 2.38 8.33
C SER A 112 1.00 2.21 9.77
N THR A 113 2.25 1.83 9.97
CA THR A 113 2.88 1.71 11.30
C THR A 113 4.39 1.98 11.22
N VAL A 114 5.06 1.98 12.37
CA VAL A 114 6.52 2.19 12.47
C VAL A 114 7.12 1.13 13.40
N SER A 115 7.93 0.21 12.88
CA SER A 115 8.63 -0.81 13.68
C SER A 115 10.13 -0.62 13.55
N ASP A 116 10.86 -0.58 14.68
CA ASP A 116 12.33 -0.51 14.70
C ASP A 116 12.93 0.60 13.83
N GLY A 117 12.27 1.77 13.80
CA GLY A 117 12.67 2.92 12.99
C GLY A 117 12.39 2.77 11.49
N LYS A 118 11.74 1.69 11.05
CA LYS A 118 11.22 1.54 9.68
C LYS A 118 9.74 1.89 9.62
N LYS A 119 9.36 2.71 8.64
CA LYS A 119 7.95 2.90 8.30
C LYS A 119 7.47 1.72 7.48
N ILE A 120 6.27 1.23 7.79
CA ILE A 120 5.64 0.11 7.10
C ILE A 120 4.25 0.56 6.65
N ILE A 121 3.97 0.45 5.35
CA ILE A 121 2.64 0.70 4.78
C ILE A 121 2.22 -0.55 4.01
N ALA A 122 1.10 -1.14 4.40
CA ALA A 122 0.56 -2.32 3.73
C ALA A 122 -0.88 -2.09 3.29
N TRP A 123 -1.23 -2.52 2.09
CA TRP A 123 -2.59 -2.45 1.58
C TRP A 123 -2.96 -3.68 0.76
N TRP A 124 -4.25 -3.98 0.76
CA TRP A 124 -4.82 -5.04 -0.06
C TRP A 124 -6.07 -4.55 -0.78
N ARG A 125 -6.32 -5.13 -1.95
CA ARG A 125 -7.56 -4.97 -2.72
C ARG A 125 -7.61 -6.06 -3.79
N LYS A 126 -8.80 -6.63 -4.03
CA LYS A 126 -8.97 -7.78 -4.95
C LYS A 126 -8.01 -8.91 -4.56
N ASN A 127 -7.30 -9.49 -5.52
CA ASN A 127 -6.31 -10.53 -5.33
C ASN A 127 -4.89 -10.02 -5.02
N TRP A 128 -4.71 -8.72 -4.71
CA TRP A 128 -3.39 -8.15 -4.47
C TRP A 128 -3.19 -7.72 -3.02
N LEU A 129 -1.97 -7.97 -2.51
CA LEU A 129 -1.46 -7.44 -1.25
C LEU A 129 -0.04 -6.88 -1.49
N PHE A 130 0.19 -5.68 -0.99
CA PHE A 130 1.47 -5.00 -1.02
C PHE A 130 1.89 -4.61 0.40
N VAL A 131 3.18 -4.73 0.70
CA VAL A 131 3.82 -4.14 1.88
C VAL A 131 5.04 -3.35 1.42
N VAL A 132 5.12 -2.09 1.82
CA VAL A 132 6.30 -1.25 1.60
C VAL A 132 6.91 -0.95 2.95
N GLU A 133 8.21 -1.21 3.09
CA GLU A 133 8.97 -0.84 4.29
C GLU A 133 10.31 -0.19 3.95
N GLY A 134 10.78 0.65 4.86
CA GLY A 134 12.05 1.35 4.70
C GLY A 134 12.28 2.33 5.85
N LYS A 135 13.53 2.76 6.04
CA LYS A 135 13.86 3.79 7.03
C LYS A 135 13.37 5.17 6.60
N ASN A 136 13.49 5.48 5.30
CA ASN A 136 13.07 6.74 4.68
C ASN A 136 12.40 6.47 3.32
N GLY A 137 11.73 7.46 2.72
CA GLY A 137 11.20 7.41 1.35
C GLY A 137 9.97 6.52 1.12
N VAL A 138 9.42 5.90 2.18
CA VAL A 138 8.31 4.94 2.07
C VAL A 138 7.02 5.59 1.54
N GLU A 139 6.69 6.82 1.98
CA GLU A 139 5.47 7.48 1.51
C GLU A 139 5.59 7.96 0.06
N GLU A 140 6.76 8.48 -0.31
CA GLU A 140 7.11 8.91 -1.66
C GLU A 140 7.02 7.72 -2.62
N PHE A 141 7.61 6.58 -2.24
CA PHE A 141 7.52 5.35 -3.01
C PHE A 141 6.08 4.83 -3.13
N VAL A 142 5.29 4.83 -2.05
CA VAL A 142 3.87 4.43 -2.12
C VAL A 142 3.07 5.35 -3.05
N LYS A 143 3.34 6.66 -3.06
CA LYS A 143 2.72 7.61 -4.01
C LYS A 143 3.10 7.28 -5.45
N HIS A 144 4.36 6.93 -5.71
CA HIS A 144 4.83 6.48 -7.03
C HIS A 144 4.11 5.20 -7.48
N VAL A 145 4.05 4.18 -6.62
CA VAL A 145 3.33 2.92 -6.89
C VAL A 145 1.87 3.19 -7.24
N TYR A 146 1.20 4.07 -6.48
CA TYR A 146 -0.19 4.42 -6.73
C TYR A 146 -0.36 5.13 -8.07
N ARG A 147 0.56 6.03 -8.46
CA ARG A 147 0.51 6.73 -9.75
C ARG A 147 0.62 5.74 -10.90
N VAL A 148 1.64 4.89 -10.88
CA VAL A 148 1.91 3.90 -11.94
C VAL A 148 0.71 2.96 -12.11
N TYR A 149 0.22 2.36 -11.01
CA TYR A 149 -0.92 1.43 -11.08
C TYR A 149 -2.24 2.09 -11.46
N GLU A 150 -2.39 3.39 -11.23
CA GLU A 150 -3.58 4.11 -11.66
C GLU A 150 -3.56 4.39 -13.17
N GLU A 151 -2.38 4.65 -13.74
CA GLU A 151 -2.20 4.79 -15.20
C GLU A 151 -2.48 3.47 -15.94
N MET A 152 -2.15 2.33 -15.34
CA MET A 152 -2.42 0.99 -15.91
C MET A 152 -3.91 0.63 -16.02
N LYS A 153 -4.81 1.43 -15.43
CA LYS A 153 -6.26 1.21 -15.52
C LYS A 153 -6.94 2.04 -16.61
N ARG A 154 -6.21 2.99 -17.20
CA ARG A 154 -6.67 3.75 -18.37
C ARG A 154 -6.50 2.90 -19.61
#